data_AF-A0A2S7T6Y9-F1
#
_entry.id   AF-A0A2S7T6Y9-F1
#
_cell.length_a   1.000
_cell.length_b   1.000
_cell.length_c   1.000
_cell.angle_alpha   90.00
_cell.angle_beta   90.00
_cell.angle_gamma   90.00
#
_symmetry.space_group_name_H-M   'P 1'
#
loop_
_entity.id
_entity.type
_entity.pdbx_description
1 polymer ?
#
loop_
_entity_poly.entity_id
_entity_poly.type
_entity_poly.pdbx_seq_one_letter_code
_entity_poly.pdbx_strand_id
1 'polypeptide(L)' 'MKPLKLLLSLVLLLGFASCASVKPYERQYLDDAAMKLKSDTCGLYKGYVFSIREGSTPASGAKGSGGCGCN' A
#
# COMPACT_ATOMS: atom_id res chain seq x y z
N MET A 1 -38.96 -0.60 2.07
CA MET A 1 -37.68 -1.17 2.58
C MET A 1 -37.01 -2.16 1.62
N LYS A 2 -37.75 -2.92 0.79
CA LYS A 2 -37.20 -3.84 -0.22
C LYS A 2 -36.39 -3.17 -1.35
N PRO A 3 -36.77 -1.99 -1.91
CA PRO A 3 -36.03 -1.42 -3.04
C PRO A 3 -34.66 -0.88 -2.64
N LEU A 4 -34.51 -0.41 -1.40
CA LEU A 4 -33.23 0.11 -0.87
C LEU A 4 -32.19 -1.01 -0.70
N LYS A 5 -32.62 -2.20 -0.25
CA LYS A 5 -31.73 -3.38 -0.16
C LYS A 5 -31.25 -3.85 -1.54
N LEU A 6 -32.11 -3.73 -2.55
CA LEU A 6 -31.82 -4.15 -3.93
C LEU A 6 -30.86 -3.17 -4.63
N LEU A 7 -31.00 -1.86 -4.37
CA LEU A 7 -30.05 -0.84 -4.78
C LEU A 7 -28.67 -1.05 -4.14
N LEU A 8 -28.63 -1.33 -2.83
CA LEU A 8 -27.36 -1.55 -2.12
C LEU A 8 -26.63 -2.80 -2.63
N SER A 9 -27.35 -3.90 -2.90
CA SER A 9 -26.74 -5.10 -3.49
C SER A 9 -26.18 -4.84 -4.89
N LEU A 10 -26.87 -4.01 -5.70
CA LEU A 10 -26.42 -3.67 -7.05
C LEU A 10 -25.12 -2.85 -7.03
N VAL A 11 -25.03 -1.86 -6.13
CA VAL A 11 -23.82 -1.06 -5.93
C VAL A 11 -22.65 -1.92 -5.49
N LEU A 12 -22.90 -2.88 -4.59
CA LEU A 12 -21.87 -3.79 -4.10
C LEU A 12 -21.33 -4.68 -5.23
N LEU A 13 -22.21 -5.21 -6.09
CA LEU A 13 -21.83 -6.03 -7.26
C LEU A 13 -20.99 -5.24 -8.27
N LEU A 14 -21.31 -3.97 -8.51
CA LEU A 14 -20.55 -3.10 -9.42
C LEU A 14 -19.13 -2.82 -8.90
N GLY A 15 -18.92 -2.77 -7.58
CA GLY A 15 -17.60 -2.57 -6.98
C GLY A 15 -16.60 -3.70 -7.24
N PHE A 16 -17.08 -4.94 -7.40
CA PHE A 16 -16.21 -6.09 -7.68
C PHE A 16 -15.80 -6.22 -9.15
N ALA A 17 -16.46 -5.51 -10.07
CA ALA A 17 -16.17 -5.56 -11.51
C ALA A 17 -14.85 -4.86 -11.91
N SER A 18 -14.23 -4.10 -11.00
CA SER A 18 -13.02 -3.30 -11.29
C SER A 18 -11.70 -4.12 -11.23
N CYS A 19 -11.76 -5.38 -10.76
CA CYS A 19 -10.56 -6.20 -10.65
C CYS A 19 -10.18 -6.81 -12.03
N ALA A 20 -9.31 -6.12 -12.77
CA ALA A 20 -8.83 -6.57 -14.07
C ALA A 20 -7.51 -7.36 -13.94
N SER A 21 -7.46 -8.55 -14.53
CA SER A 21 -6.22 -9.33 -14.64
C SER A 21 -5.36 -8.78 -15.77
N VAL A 22 -4.16 -8.31 -15.43
CA VAL A 22 -3.20 -7.74 -16.39
C VAL A 22 -2.34 -8.84 -17.02
N LYS A 23 -2.16 -8.77 -18.33
CA LYS A 23 -1.37 -9.76 -19.06
C LYS A 23 0.10 -9.71 -18.63
N PRO A 24 0.84 -10.84 -18.63
CA PRO A 24 2.19 -10.86 -18.10
C PRO A 24 3.14 -9.81 -18.69
N TYR A 25 3.02 -9.51 -19.99
CA TYR A 25 3.85 -8.52 -20.67
C TYR A 25 3.46 -7.06 -20.39
N GLU A 26 2.23 -6.78 -19.98
CA GLU A 26 1.79 -5.43 -19.58
C GLU A 26 2.32 -5.06 -18.18
N ARG A 27 2.72 -6.06 -17.37
CA ARG A 27 3.29 -5.84 -16.04
C ARG A 27 4.61 -5.07 -16.08
N GLN A 28 5.32 -5.06 -17.21
CA GLN A 28 6.53 -4.25 -17.37
C GLN A 28 6.26 -2.74 -17.20
N TYR A 29 5.05 -2.28 -17.51
CA TYR A 29 4.64 -0.88 -17.37
C TYR A 29 4.14 -0.55 -15.96
N LEU A 30 3.87 -1.58 -15.14
CA LEU A 30 3.43 -1.46 -13.76
C LEU A 30 4.58 -1.67 -12.76
N ASP A 31 5.60 -2.43 -13.14
CA ASP A 31 6.78 -2.73 -12.32
C ASP A 31 7.77 -1.56 -12.36
N ASP A 32 7.45 -0.50 -11.61
CA ASP A 32 8.34 0.64 -11.42
C ASP A 32 9.51 0.26 -10.49
N ALA A 33 10.73 0.48 -10.96
CA ALA A 33 11.94 0.26 -10.18
C ALA A 33 11.97 1.07 -8.87
N ALA A 34 11.34 2.25 -8.83
CA ALA A 34 11.24 3.08 -7.64
C ALA A 34 10.30 2.51 -6.56
N MET A 35 9.37 1.62 -6.94
CA MET A 35 8.45 0.96 -6.00
C MET A 35 9.01 -0.33 -5.39
N LYS A 36 10.22 -0.75 -5.81
CA LYS A 36 10.87 -1.92 -5.24
C LYS A 36 11.20 -1.66 -3.78
N LEU A 37 10.70 -2.53 -2.90
CA LEU A 37 10.99 -2.52 -1.46
C LEU A 37 12.42 -3.01 -1.19
N LYS A 38 13.41 -2.28 -1.70
CA LYS A 38 14.82 -2.53 -1.46
C LYS A 38 15.40 -1.37 -0.67
N SER A 39 16.12 -1.70 0.41
CA SER A 39 16.85 -0.72 1.18
C SER A 39 18.16 -0.37 0.47
N ASP A 40 18.20 0.83 -0.09
CA ASP A 40 19.46 1.46 -0.48
C ASP A 40 20.08 2.14 0.75
N THR A 41 21.39 2.42 0.73
CA THR A 41 22.10 3.03 1.86
C THR A 41 21.46 4.36 2.31
N CYS A 42 20.96 5.16 1.37
CA CYS A 42 20.20 6.39 1.65
C CYS A 42 18.79 6.10 2.21
N GLY A 43 18.17 5.00 1.80
CA GLY A 43 16.82 4.61 2.25
C GLY A 43 16.77 4.27 3.74
N LEU A 44 17.83 3.68 4.29
CA LEU A 44 17.94 3.39 5.73
C LEU A 44 17.95 4.67 6.57
N TYR A 45 18.71 5.68 6.16
CA TYR A 45 18.75 6.98 6.83
C TYR A 45 17.40 7.69 6.75
N LYS A 46 16.76 7.71 5.58
CA LYS A 46 15.42 8.29 5.41
C LYS A 46 14.38 7.59 6.28
N GLY A 47 14.39 6.26 6.30
CA GLY A 47 13.51 5.45 7.15
C GLY A 47 13.69 5.76 8.63
N TYR A 48 14.93 5.97 9.08
CA TYR A 48 15.20 6.43 10.44
C TYR A 48 14.62 7.82 10.72
N VAL A 49 14.86 8.80 9.85
CA VAL A 49 14.31 10.16 10.01
C VAL A 49 12.78 10.14 10.07
N PHE A 50 12.12 9.42 9.16
CA PHE A 50 10.67 9.26 9.13
C PHE A 50 10.14 8.56 10.39
N SER A 51 10.82 7.52 10.87
CA SER A 51 10.42 6.82 12.09
C SER A 51 10.46 7.70 13.35
N ILE A 52 11.46 8.57 13.47
CA ILE A 52 11.65 9.42 14.65
C ILE A 52 10.83 10.71 14.57
N ARG A 53 10.63 11.27 13.36
CA ARG A 53 9.96 12.56 13.19
C ARG A 53 8.49 12.47 12.85
N GLU A 54 8.09 11.45 12.10
CA GLU A 54 6.71 11.29 11.61
C GLU A 54 6.02 10.07 12.24
N GLY A 55 6.76 9.22 12.97
CA GLY A 55 6.23 7.96 13.49
C GLY A 55 5.91 6.93 12.40
N SER A 56 6.32 7.18 11.15
CA SER A 56 6.04 6.32 10.01
C SER A 56 7.10 5.21 9.90
N THR A 57 6.66 3.96 9.80
CA THR A 57 7.55 2.82 9.56
C THR A 57 7.35 2.33 8.12
N PRO A 58 8.41 2.25 7.29
CA PRO A 58 8.27 1.71 5.94
C PRO A 58 7.88 0.23 5.98
N ALA A 59 7.14 -0.23 4.97
CA ALA A 59 6.63 -1.61 4.90
C ALA A 59 7.72 -2.70 4.99
N SER A 60 8.95 -2.37 4.62
CA SER A 60 10.12 -3.27 4.66
C SER A 60 11.00 -3.07 5.91
N GLY A 61 10.68 -2.12 6.80
CA GLY A 61 11.54 -1.72 7.90
C GLY A 61 11.29 -2.52 9.18
N ALA A 62 12.34 -3.10 9.76
CA ALA A 62 12.32 -3.44 11.18
C ALA A 62 12.13 -2.14 11.99
N LYS A 63 11.29 -2.17 13.03
CA LYS A 63 11.03 -1.02 13.91
C LYS A 63 12.37 -0.37 14.31
N GLY A 64 12.59 0.87 13.87
CA GLY A 64 13.71 1.66 14.35
C GLY A 64 13.55 1.93 15.84
N SER A 65 14.62 1.74 16.62
CA SER A 65 14.61 2.07 18.04
C SER A 65 14.55 3.59 18.20
N GLY A 66 13.54 4.10 18.92
CA GLY A 66 13.45 5.52 19.29
C GLY A 66 12.07 6.18 19.25
N GLY A 67 11.01 5.49 18.82
CA GLY A 67 9.63 5.97 18.94
C GLY A 67 8.87 5.34 20.13
N CYS A 68 7.67 5.88 20.44
CA CYS A 68 6.63 5.36 21.38
C CYS A 68 6.35 3.86 21.31
N GLY A 69 6.89 3.14 20.32
CA GLY A 69 6.58 1.73 20.06
C GLY A 69 5.18 1.52 19.48
N CYS A 70 4.45 2.61 19.22
CA CYS A 70 3.07 2.65 18.80
C CYS A 70 2.96 2.39 17.28
N ASN A 71 3.30 1.17 16.87
CA ASN A 71 2.95 0.59 15.57
C ASN A 71 2.70 -0.91 15.74
#